data_AF-A0A0X8CEZ2-F1
#
_entry.id   AF-A0A0X8CEZ2-F1
#
_cell.length_a   1.000
_cell.length_b   1.000
_cell.length_c   1.000
_cell.angle_alpha   90.00
_cell.angle_beta   90.00
_cell.angle_gamma   90.00
#
_symmetry.space_group_name_H-M   'P 1'
#
loop_
_entity.id
_entity.type
_entity.pdbx_description
1 polymer ?
#
loop_
_entity_poly.entity_id
_entity_poly.type
_entity_poly.pdbx_seq_one_letter_code
_entity_poly.pdbx_strand_id
1 'polypeptide(L)'
;MDEQKKIEHQIELATRAAALVKDETTSRGFRSFAEEMRQKLRRMMRRGKVRARAYELWEQAGRPADRDLEFWLEAERQVEEERESRKGPAPS
;
A
#
# COMPACT_ATOMS: atom_id res chain seq x y z
N MET A 1 1.45 -11.56 8.23
CA MET A 1 2.21 -11.51 6.95
C MET A 1 1.51 -12.29 5.83
N ASP A 2 0.66 -13.24 6.17
CA ASP A 2 0.04 -14.19 5.24
C ASP A 2 -0.95 -13.59 4.23
N GLU A 3 -1.69 -12.56 4.64
CA GLU A 3 -2.69 -11.93 3.77
C GLU A 3 -2.05 -11.10 2.64
N GLN A 4 -0.89 -10.50 2.89
CA GLN A 4 -0.12 -9.79 1.87
C GLN A 4 0.34 -10.73 0.76
N LYS A 5 0.91 -11.89 1.14
CA LYS A 5 1.38 -12.91 0.18
C LYS A 5 0.23 -13.49 -0.64
N LYS A 6 -0.95 -13.68 -0.03
CA LYS A 6 -2.16 -14.13 -0.75
C LYS A 6 -2.61 -13.11 -1.79
N ILE A 7 -2.62 -11.82 -1.46
CA ILE A 7 -3.01 -10.76 -2.40
C ILE A 7 -1.98 -10.63 -3.53
N GLU A 8 -0.69 -10.71 -3.23
CA GLU A 8 0.38 -10.70 -4.25
C GLU A 8 0.25 -11.87 -5.23
N HIS A 9 0.02 -13.07 -4.69
CA HIS A 9 -0.22 -14.26 -5.51
C HIS A 9 -1.47 -14.11 -6.39
N GLN A 10 -2.57 -13.56 -5.86
CA GLN A 10 -3.78 -13.30 -6.65
C GLN A 10 -3.57 -12.25 -7.75
N ILE A 11 -2.75 -11.22 -7.52
CA ILE A 11 -2.36 -10.23 -8.55
C ILE A 11 -1.60 -10.92 -9.68
N GLU A 12 -0.65 -11.80 -9.34
CA GLU A 12 0.13 -12.55 -10.34
C GLU A 12 -0.79 -13.45 -11.19
N LEU A 13 -1.68 -14.21 -10.54
CA LEU A 13 -2.63 -15.09 -11.22
C LEU A 13 -3.58 -14.31 -12.14
N ALA A 14 -4.15 -13.20 -11.66
CA ALA A 14 -5.03 -12.36 -12.46
C ALA A 14 -4.31 -11.73 -13.67
N THR A 15 -3.05 -11.31 -13.49
CA THR A 15 -2.22 -10.74 -14.56
C THR A 15 -1.90 -11.79 -15.64
N ARG A 16 -1.55 -13.02 -15.22
CA ARG A 16 -1.29 -14.13 -16.14
C ARG A 16 -2.55 -14.60 -16.86
N ALA A 17 -3.68 -14.70 -16.16
CA ALA A 17 -4.96 -15.04 -16.78
C ALA A 17 -5.38 -14.00 -17.84
N ALA A 18 -5.21 -12.71 -17.54
CA ALA A 18 -5.47 -11.64 -18.50
C ALA A 18 -4.59 -11.72 -19.76
N ALA A 19 -3.36 -12.23 -19.64
CA ALA A 19 -2.43 -12.38 -20.76
C ALA A 19 -2.70 -13.61 -21.64
N LEU A 20 -3.35 -14.64 -21.08
CA LEU A 20 -3.60 -15.92 -21.76
C LEU A 20 -4.97 -15.96 -22.48
N VAL A 21 -5.91 -15.08 -22.12
CA VAL A 21 -7.25 -15.04 -22.70
C VAL A 21 -7.30 -14.15 -23.95
N LYS A 22 -7.67 -14.73 -25.09
CA LYS A 22 -7.86 -14.04 -26.38
C LYS A 22 -9.10 -13.14 -26.41
N ASP A 23 -10.07 -13.37 -25.53
CA ASP A 23 -11.33 -12.63 -25.48
C ASP A 23 -11.16 -11.28 -24.74
N GLU A 24 -11.47 -10.18 -25.44
CA GLU A 24 -11.19 -8.83 -24.97
C GLU A 24 -12.02 -8.47 -23.72
N THR A 25 -13.25 -8.96 -23.64
CA THR A 25 -14.16 -8.74 -22.50
C THR A 25 -13.65 -9.40 -21.23
N THR A 26 -13.15 -10.64 -21.34
CA THR A 26 -12.66 -11.43 -20.22
C THR A 26 -11.29 -10.93 -19.73
N SER A 27 -10.40 -10.54 -20.66
CA SER A 27 -9.11 -9.93 -20.30
C SER A 27 -9.28 -8.60 -19.55
N ARG A 28 -10.30 -7.81 -19.91
CA ARG A 28 -10.65 -6.57 -19.20
C ARG A 28 -11.12 -6.84 -17.77
N GLY A 29 -11.91 -7.88 -17.56
CA GLY A 29 -12.35 -8.31 -16.21
C GLY A 29 -11.18 -8.68 -15.30
N PHE A 30 -10.25 -9.50 -15.80
CA PHE A 30 -9.06 -9.89 -15.05
C PHE A 30 -8.10 -8.72 -14.78
N ARG A 31 -7.98 -7.78 -15.72
CA ARG A 31 -7.17 -6.57 -15.54
C ARG A 31 -7.77 -5.63 -14.48
N SER A 32 -9.08 -5.43 -14.50
CA SER A 32 -9.77 -4.65 -13.46
C SER A 32 -9.61 -5.29 -12.08
N PHE A 33 -9.71 -6.62 -11.99
CA PHE A 33 -9.48 -7.35 -10.75
C PHE A 33 -8.03 -7.23 -10.24
N ALA A 34 -7.03 -7.34 -11.14
CA ALA A 34 -5.62 -7.14 -10.80
C ALA A 34 -5.35 -5.71 -10.27
N GLU A 35 -5.95 -4.69 -10.87
CA GLU A 35 -5.83 -3.30 -10.42
C GLU A 35 -6.53 -3.05 -9.07
N GLU A 36 -7.69 -3.67 -8.82
CA GLU A 36 -8.36 -3.62 -7.52
C GLU A 36 -7.52 -4.25 -6.41
N MET A 37 -6.94 -5.43 -6.68
CA MET A 37 -6.06 -6.11 -5.72
C MET A 37 -4.76 -5.34 -5.47
N ARG A 38 -4.18 -4.72 -6.51
CA ARG A 38 -3.04 -3.80 -6.36
C ARG A 38 -3.40 -2.58 -5.50
N GLN A 39 -4.61 -2.04 -5.66
CA GLN A 39 -5.08 -0.92 -4.84
C GLN A 39 -5.28 -1.34 -3.38
N LYS A 40 -5.86 -2.52 -3.13
CA LYS A 40 -6.01 -3.11 -1.79
C LYS A 40 -4.65 -3.33 -1.13
N LEU A 41 -3.68 -3.90 -1.86
CA LEU A 41 -2.31 -4.12 -1.39
C LEU A 41 -1.62 -2.79 -1.04
N ARG A 42 -1.75 -1.76 -1.88
CA ARG A 42 -1.25 -0.41 -1.57
C ARG A 42 -1.88 0.17 -0.31
N ARG A 43 -3.20 0.06 -0.12
CA ARG A 43 -3.88 0.52 1.10
C ARG A 43 -3.39 -0.21 2.34
N MET A 44 -3.16 -1.52 2.22
CA MET A 44 -2.67 -2.36 3.31
C MET A 44 -1.20 -2.04 3.66
N MET A 45 -0.34 -1.88 2.66
CA MET A 45 1.06 -1.48 2.84
C MET A 45 1.22 -0.08 3.43
N ARG A 46 0.30 0.85 3.16
CA ARG A 46 0.33 2.19 3.78
C ARG A 46 0.25 2.12 5.29
N ARG A 47 -0.71 1.36 5.82
CA ARG A 47 -0.86 1.18 7.27
C ARG A 47 0.38 0.51 7.86
N GLY A 48 1.01 -0.39 7.11
CA GLY A 48 2.30 -0.99 7.48
C GLY A 48 3.44 0.02 7.56
N LYS A 49 3.55 0.93 6.57
CA LYS A 49 4.57 2.00 6.56
C LYS A 49 4.38 3.01 7.69
N VAL A 50 3.16 3.47 7.91
CA VAL A 50 2.82 4.36 9.04
C VAL A 50 3.21 3.70 10.35
N ARG A 51 2.83 2.42 10.55
CA ARG A 51 3.18 1.68 11.76
C ARG A 51 4.69 1.53 11.95
N ALA A 52 5.43 1.18 10.90
CA ALA A 52 6.88 1.06 10.96
C ALA A 52 7.52 2.42 11.32
N ARG A 53 7.07 3.49 10.68
CA ARG A 53 7.59 4.84 10.92
C ARG A 53 7.25 5.37 12.32
N ALA A 54 6.04 5.12 12.79
CA ALA A 54 5.62 5.46 14.15
C ALA A 54 6.47 4.73 15.19
N TYR A 55 6.77 3.44 14.94
CA TYR A 55 7.62 2.64 15.82
C TYR A 55 9.07 3.14 15.83
N GLU A 56 9.63 3.51 14.67
CA GLU A 56 10.97 4.11 14.61
C GLU A 56 11.07 5.44 15.38
N LEU A 57 10.06 6.31 15.23
CA LEU A 57 10.00 7.59 15.96
C LEU A 57 9.84 7.38 17.47
N TRP A 58 8.99 6.43 17.86
CA TRP A 58 8.79 6.05 19.26
C TRP A 58 10.05 5.44 19.89
N GLU A 59 10.80 4.62 19.14
CA GLU A 59 12.06 4.04 19.60
C GLU A 59 13.16 5.09 19.72
N GLN A 60 13.27 6.01 18.75
CA GLN A 60 14.19 7.16 18.84
C GLN A 60 13.89 8.09 20.01
N ALA A 61 12.61 8.24 20.37
CA ALA A 61 12.18 9.02 21.52
C ALA A 61 12.36 8.31 22.87
N GLY A 62 12.88 7.08 22.89
CA GLY A 62 13.13 6.33 24.12
C GLY A 62 11.89 5.61 24.68
N ARG A 63 10.90 5.31 23.84
CA ARG A 63 9.69 4.53 24.17
C ARG A 63 8.82 5.12 25.29
N PRO A 64 8.40 6.39 25.19
CA PRO A 64 7.46 6.98 26.14
C PRO A 64 6.08 6.30 26.05
N ALA A 65 5.50 5.92 27.18
CA ALA A 65 4.28 5.09 27.26
C ALA A 65 2.96 5.87 27.02
N ASP A 66 3.02 7.19 26.87
CA ASP A 66 1.84 8.07 26.73
C ASP A 66 1.86 8.93 25.46
N ARG A 67 2.83 8.72 24.57
CA ARG A 67 3.00 9.53 23.34
C ARG A 67 2.93 8.73 22.05
N ASP A 68 2.53 7.48 22.11
CA ASP A 68 2.44 6.57 20.96
C ASP A 68 1.53 7.15 19.86
N LEU A 69 0.45 7.83 20.27
CA LEU A 69 -0.49 8.48 19.34
C LEU A 69 0.14 9.66 18.60
N GLU A 70 0.98 10.46 19.27
CA GLU A 70 1.67 11.59 18.65
C GLU A 70 2.63 11.11 17.56
N PHE A 71 3.39 10.03 17.83
CA PHE A 71 4.28 9.41 16.84
C PHE A 71 3.51 8.75 15.70
N TRP A 72 2.32 8.22 15.97
CA TRP A 72 1.46 7.64 14.94
C TRP A 72 0.93 8.71 13.97
N LEU A 73 0.45 9.84 14.51
CA LEU A 73 -0.01 10.99 13.72
C LEU A 73 1.13 11.63 12.92
N GLU A 74 2.32 11.74 13.51
CA GLU A 74 3.50 12.25 12.80
C GLU A 74 3.95 11.32 11.68
N ALA A 75 3.94 10.01 11.92
CA ALA A 75 4.21 9.00 10.91
C ALA A 75 3.19 9.01 9.76
N GLU A 76 1.91 9.22 10.04
CA GLU A 76 0.89 9.40 9.01
C GLU A 76 1.19 10.61 8.13
N ARG A 77 1.52 11.75 8.74
CA ARG A 77 1.87 12.97 8.00
C ARG A 77 3.08 12.75 7.09
N GLN A 78 4.16 12.16 7.62
CA GLN A 78 5.37 11.87 6.83
C GLN A 78 5.08 10.91 5.66
N VAL A 79 4.27 9.87 5.87
CA VAL A 79 3.96 8.87 4.84
C VAL A 79 3.06 9.45 3.74
N GLU A 80 2.14 10.37 4.06
CA GLU A 80 1.36 11.06 3.02
C GLU A 80 2.20 12.10 2.28
N GLU A 81 3.08 12.85 2.97
CA GLU A 81 3.97 13.85 2.35
C GLU A 81 4.99 13.20 1.40
N GLU A 82 5.59 12.06 1.78
CA GLU A 82 6.48 11.28 0.90
C GLU A 82 5.72 10.80 -0.37
N ARG A 83 4.43 10.54 -0.22
CA ARG A 83 3.57 10.05 -1.30
C ARG A 83 3.09 11.16 -2.22
N GLU A 84 2.77 12.34 -1.71
CA GLU A 84 2.55 13.55 -2.51
C GLU A 84 3.82 13.92 -3.27
N SER A 85 4.98 13.91 -2.59
CA SER A 85 6.29 14.15 -3.19
C SER A 85 6.61 13.16 -4.31
N ARG A 86 6.31 11.86 -4.13
CA ARG A 86 6.46 10.84 -5.19
C ARG A 86 5.46 10.94 -6.33
N LYS A 87 4.34 11.64 -6.15
CA LYS A 87 3.34 11.85 -7.20
C LYS A 87 3.74 13.01 -8.13
N GLY A 88 4.77 13.79 -7.77
CA GLY A 88 5.19 14.99 -8.49
C GLY A 88 4.13 16.11 -8.39
N PRO A 89 4.50 17.38 -8.56
CA PRO A 89 3.49 18.43 -8.66
C PRO A 89 2.59 18.09 -9.85
N ALA A 90 1.29 17.96 -9.60
CA ALA A 90 0.34 17.92 -10.70
C ALA A 90 0.57 19.19 -11.56
N PRO A 91 0.73 19.09 -12.89
CA PRO A 91 0.77 20.29 -13.71
C PRO A 91 -0.58 21.00 -13.54
N SER A 92 -0.52 22.24 -13.05
CA SER A 92 -1.65 23.16 -12.88
C SER A 92 -2.43 23.37 -14.18
#